data_AF-A0A7J6D7D1-F1
#
_entry.id   AF-A0A7J6D7D1-F1
#
_cell.length_a   1.000
_cell.length_b   1.000
_cell.length_c   1.000
_cell.angle_alpha   90.00
_cell.angle_beta   90.00
_cell.angle_gamma   90.00
#
_symmetry.space_group_name_H-M   'P 1'
#
loop_
_entity.id
_entity.type
_entity.pdbx_description
1 polymer ?
#
loop_
_entity_poly.entity_id
_entity_poly.type
_entity_poly.pdbx_seq_one_letter_code
_entity_poly.pdbx_strand_id
1 'polypeptide(L)'
;MVEKTQNDTLLLKKIEENDTLNDLRNEIKALRAENQQLKALKFKLQNEIINRFAELLPNSSVNKHAVQTSLTSAACSAALQPASSSHLSSSGLDHVEIHKKLNMAKDTFQACGRGGTSWSAMIKDLAVAVFGRSMLATHSLSGKIGNANKESQAKPPLDPTKVELIIDTVSKKFPATPRKFLRAALR
;
A
#
# COMPACT_ATOMS: atom_id res chain seq x y z
N MET A 1 -31.64 -50.22 22.65
CA MET A 1 -30.18 -50.47 22.56
C MET A 1 -29.47 -49.68 21.46
N VAL A 2 -30.18 -49.05 20.51
CA VAL A 2 -29.55 -48.36 19.35
C VAL A 2 -29.00 -46.96 19.68
N GLU A 3 -29.64 -46.21 20.58
CA GLU A 3 -29.19 -44.84 20.94
C GLU A 3 -27.82 -44.77 21.63
N LYS A 4 -27.42 -45.84 22.35
CA LYS A 4 -26.14 -45.88 23.05
C LYS A 4 -24.96 -45.85 22.07
N THR A 5 -25.09 -46.55 20.95
CA THR A 5 -24.05 -46.66 19.91
C THR A 5 -23.82 -45.37 19.14
N GLN A 6 -24.86 -44.55 18.94
CA GLN A 6 -24.76 -43.28 18.23
C GLN A 6 -24.01 -42.22 19.06
N ASN A 7 -24.21 -42.22 20.37
CA ASN A 7 -23.48 -41.32 21.28
C ASN A 7 -21.99 -41.66 21.37
N ASP A 8 -21.64 -42.95 21.39
CA ASP A 8 -20.24 -43.40 21.44
C ASP A 8 -19.47 -43.02 20.15
N THR A 9 -20.14 -43.12 18.99
CA THR A 9 -19.54 -42.75 17.69
C THR A 9 -19.31 -41.23 17.60
N LEU A 10 -20.24 -40.42 18.10
CA LEU A 10 -20.08 -38.97 18.16
C LEU A 10 -18.94 -38.56 19.10
N LEU A 11 -18.74 -39.29 20.19
CA LEU A 11 -17.67 -39.03 21.14
C LEU A 11 -16.29 -39.29 20.52
N LEU A 12 -16.12 -40.41 19.82
CA LEU A 12 -14.86 -40.72 19.11
C LEU A 12 -14.51 -39.64 18.09
N LYS A 13 -15.48 -39.20 17.28
CA LYS A 13 -15.26 -38.17 16.28
C LYS A 13 -14.81 -36.83 16.90
N LYS A 14 -15.39 -36.45 18.05
CA LYS A 14 -14.98 -35.25 18.78
C LYS A 14 -13.58 -35.34 19.37
N ILE A 15 -13.14 -36.54 19.77
CA ILE A 15 -11.77 -36.77 20.25
C ILE A 15 -10.78 -36.58 19.10
N GLU A 16 -11.04 -37.21 17.95
CA GLU A 16 -10.20 -37.10 16.76
C GLU A 16 -10.11 -35.66 16.23
N GLU A 17 -11.24 -34.93 16.21
CA GLU A 17 -11.26 -33.51 15.87
C GLU A 17 -10.43 -32.66 16.85
N ASN A 18 -10.43 -33.00 18.14
CA ASN A 18 -9.66 -32.28 19.15
C ASN A 18 -8.15 -32.51 19.01
N ASP A 19 -7.73 -33.75 18.73
CA ASP A 19 -6.34 -34.10 18.50
C ASP A 19 -5.80 -33.35 17.27
N THR A 20 -6.56 -33.36 16.17
CA THR A 20 -6.23 -32.61 14.96
C THR A 20 -6.11 -31.10 15.24
N LEU A 21 -7.00 -30.53 16.06
CA LEU A 21 -6.94 -29.13 16.44
C LEU A 21 -5.70 -28.80 17.29
N ASN A 22 -5.26 -29.72 18.15
CA ASN A 22 -4.06 -29.53 18.96
C ASN A 22 -2.80 -29.59 18.11
N ASP A 23 -2.74 -30.48 17.12
CA ASP A 23 -1.63 -30.55 16.16
C ASP A 23 -1.51 -29.27 15.35
N LEU A 24 -2.62 -28.76 14.81
CA LEU A 24 -2.63 -27.48 14.08
C LEU A 24 -2.21 -26.30 14.96
N ARG A 25 -2.58 -26.30 16.24
CA ARG A 25 -2.14 -25.25 17.20
C ARG A 25 -0.64 -25.31 17.42
N ASN A 26 -0.07 -26.51 17.53
CA ASN A 26 1.37 -26.70 17.68
C ASN A 26 2.13 -26.24 16.44
N GLU A 27 1.62 -26.57 15.24
CA GLU A 27 2.20 -26.13 13.97
C GLU A 27 2.17 -24.60 13.82
N ILE A 28 1.04 -23.95 14.12
CA ILE A 28 0.93 -22.48 14.09
C ILE A 28 1.94 -21.84 15.06
N LYS A 29 2.15 -22.46 16.23
CA LYS A 29 3.14 -21.96 17.21
C LYS A 29 4.57 -22.08 16.67
N ALA A 30 4.91 -23.22 16.04
CA ALA A 30 6.20 -23.43 15.41
C ALA A 30 6.46 -22.42 14.27
N LEU A 31 5.49 -22.26 13.35
CA LEU A 31 5.57 -21.32 12.23
C LEU A 31 5.71 -19.86 12.69
N ARG A 32 5.09 -19.49 13.82
CA ARG A 32 5.26 -18.16 14.42
C ARG A 32 6.67 -17.96 14.97
N ALA A 33 7.25 -18.97 15.61
CA ALA A 33 8.62 -18.91 16.10
C ALA A 33 9.63 -18.78 14.95
N GLU A 34 9.46 -19.57 13.88
CA GLU A 34 10.31 -19.48 12.68
C GLU A 34 10.21 -18.10 12.02
N ASN A 35 9.00 -17.55 11.87
CA ASN A 35 8.82 -16.19 11.34
C ASN A 35 9.50 -15.12 12.18
N GLN A 36 9.54 -15.27 13.51
CA GLN A 36 10.28 -14.36 14.38
C GLN A 36 11.80 -14.48 14.17
N GLN A 37 12.31 -15.70 14.03
CA GLN A 37 13.73 -15.93 13.72
C GLN A 37 14.11 -15.33 12.35
N LEU A 38 13.26 -15.50 11.33
CA LEU A 38 13.49 -14.91 10.01
C LEU A 38 13.57 -13.38 10.05
N LYS A 39 12.70 -12.74 10.84
CA LYS A 39 12.74 -11.28 11.07
C LYS A 39 14.04 -10.85 11.75
N ALA A 40 14.49 -11.59 12.75
CA ALA A 40 15.76 -11.32 13.44
C ALA A 40 16.96 -11.49 12.50
N LEU A 41 16.98 -12.55 11.69
CA LEU A 41 18.03 -12.80 10.71
C LEU A 41 18.07 -11.70 9.64
N LYS A 42 16.90 -11.28 9.14
CA LYS A 42 16.78 -10.18 8.18
C LYS A 42 17.37 -8.88 8.75
N PHE A 43 17.06 -8.55 10.01
CA PHE A 43 17.61 -7.37 10.67
C PHE A 43 19.14 -7.48 10.82
N LYS A 44 19.65 -8.65 11.21
CA LYS A 44 21.10 -8.91 11.32
C LYS A 44 21.81 -8.72 9.98
N LEU A 45 21.27 -9.27 8.90
CA LEU A 45 21.83 -9.14 7.56
C LEU A 45 21.81 -7.68 7.06
N GLN A 46 20.73 -6.94 7.33
CA GLN A 46 20.66 -5.51 6.98
C GLN A 46 21.75 -4.70 7.69
N ASN A 47 21.99 -4.95 8.98
CA ASN A 47 23.05 -4.27 9.72
C ASN A 47 24.44 -4.66 9.20
N GLU A 48 24.65 -5.91 8.82
CA GLU A 48 25.91 -6.36 8.23
C GLU A 48 26.20 -5.68 6.89
N ILE A 49 25.18 -5.54 6.02
CA ILE A 49 25.30 -4.79 4.76
C ILE A 49 25.69 -3.33 5.03
N ILE A 50 25.04 -2.67 5.99
CA ILE A 50 25.34 -1.27 6.36
C ILE A 50 26.79 -1.15 6.85
N ASN A 51 27.23 -2.06 7.72
CA ASN A 51 28.59 -2.04 8.27
C ASN A 51 29.65 -2.29 7.18
N ARG A 52 29.42 -3.26 6.29
CA ARG A 52 30.31 -3.52 5.15
C ARG A 52 30.40 -2.33 4.20
N PHE A 53 29.28 -1.65 3.97
CA PHE A 53 29.28 -0.46 3.12
C PHE A 53 30.06 0.70 3.76
N ALA A 54 30.00 0.84 5.09
CA ALA A 54 30.80 1.83 5.82
C ALA A 54 32.31 1.54 5.77
N GLU A 55 32.72 0.25 5.80
CA GLU A 55 34.13 -0.17 5.66
C GLU A 55 34.70 0.09 4.25
N LEU A 56 33.87 -0.03 3.21
CA LEU A 56 34.28 0.14 1.81
C LEU A 56 34.38 1.61 1.36
N LEU A 57 33.99 2.56 2.20
CA LEU A 57 34.18 3.99 1.97
C LEU A 57 35.31 4.53 2.86
N PRO A 58 36.59 4.25 2.54
CA PRO A 58 37.70 4.89 3.25
C PRO A 58 37.71 6.38 2.89
N ASN A 59 37.51 7.23 3.88
CA ASN A 59 37.73 8.68 3.82
C ASN A 59 36.93 9.43 2.74
N SER A 60 35.65 9.72 3.04
CA SER A 60 35.11 11.01 2.64
C SER A 60 34.64 11.75 3.89
N SER A 61 35.44 12.75 4.29
CA SER A 61 34.98 13.81 5.18
C SER A 61 33.94 14.62 4.39
N VAL A 62 32.70 14.13 4.35
CA VAL A 62 31.56 14.89 3.85
C VAL A 62 30.44 14.74 4.87
N ASN A 63 30.29 15.81 5.65
CA ASN A 63 29.12 16.23 6.40
C ASN A 63 28.34 15.18 7.20
N LYS A 64 28.56 15.20 8.52
CA LYS A 64 27.73 14.59 9.56
C LYS A 64 26.33 15.23 9.74
N HIS A 65 25.76 15.84 8.71
CA HIS A 65 24.42 16.41 8.77
C HIS A 65 23.61 16.00 7.54
N ALA A 66 22.88 14.89 7.65
CA ALA A 66 21.54 14.69 7.05
C ALA A 66 21.11 13.21 7.10
N VAL A 67 21.22 12.51 8.24
CA VAL A 67 20.45 11.27 8.45
C VAL A 67 19.96 11.19 9.90
N GLN A 68 19.28 12.24 10.33
CA GLN A 68 18.33 12.20 11.44
C GLN A 68 17.23 13.19 11.08
N THR A 69 16.03 12.68 10.80
CA THR A 69 14.82 12.99 11.58
C THR A 69 13.61 12.33 10.93
N SER A 70 13.10 11.33 11.64
CA SER A 70 11.71 10.93 11.65
C SER A 70 10.82 12.08 12.19
N LEU A 71 9.56 12.11 11.76
CA LEU A 71 8.36 12.43 12.57
C LEU A 71 8.31 13.74 13.38
N THR A 72 7.32 14.58 13.04
CA THR A 72 6.24 15.16 13.89
C THR A 72 5.91 16.62 13.56
N SER A 73 4.61 16.92 13.71
CA SER A 73 3.90 18.12 13.30
C SER A 73 4.17 19.34 14.19
N ALA A 74 4.15 20.56 13.61
CA ALA A 74 3.08 21.55 13.77
C ALA A 74 3.55 22.99 13.44
N ALA A 75 2.61 23.75 12.87
CA ALA A 75 2.44 25.20 12.93
C ALA A 75 3.23 26.16 12.00
N CYS A 76 2.42 27.06 11.42
CA CYS A 76 2.66 28.46 11.05
C CYS A 76 3.42 28.84 9.75
N SER A 77 2.61 29.17 8.75
CA SER A 77 2.55 30.45 7.99
C SER A 77 3.78 31.10 7.35
N ALA A 78 3.58 31.45 6.06
CA ALA A 78 4.21 32.51 5.24
C ALA A 78 5.70 32.31 4.88
N ALA A 79 6.24 32.65 3.70
CA ALA A 79 5.81 33.48 2.58
C ALA A 79 6.57 33.08 1.29
N LEU A 80 5.96 33.37 0.15
CA LEU A 80 6.54 33.83 -1.14
C LEU A 80 8.01 33.50 -1.47
N GLN A 81 8.26 32.66 -2.49
CA GLN A 81 8.58 33.11 -3.87
C GLN A 81 8.96 31.96 -4.82
N PRO A 82 8.80 32.15 -6.15
CA PRO A 82 9.01 31.14 -7.17
C PRO A 82 10.43 31.22 -7.75
N ALA A 83 11.10 30.08 -7.89
CA ALA A 83 12.30 29.96 -8.71
C ALA A 83 12.02 29.03 -9.87
N SER A 84 11.79 29.64 -11.04
CA SER A 84 11.91 29.01 -12.35
C SER A 84 13.29 28.39 -12.49
N SER A 85 13.35 27.12 -12.89
CA SER A 85 14.54 26.54 -13.50
C SER A 85 14.10 25.50 -14.52
N SER A 86 14.06 25.98 -15.76
CA SER A 86 13.97 25.21 -16.99
C SER A 86 15.25 24.37 -17.15
N HIS A 87 15.10 23.05 -17.11
CA HIS A 87 16.05 22.17 -17.78
C HIS A 87 15.27 21.06 -18.50
N LEU A 88 14.93 21.35 -19.75
CA LEU A 88 14.42 20.39 -20.72
C LEU A 88 15.60 19.52 -21.17
N SER A 89 15.83 18.43 -20.44
CA SER A 89 16.62 17.32 -20.94
C SER A 89 15.68 16.38 -21.69
N SER A 90 15.70 16.50 -23.01
CA SER A 90 15.03 15.61 -23.98
C SER A 90 15.69 14.22 -23.96
N SER A 91 15.45 13.45 -22.90
CA SER A 91 15.68 12.00 -22.89
C SER A 91 14.32 11.34 -23.12
N GLY A 92 14.22 10.50 -24.14
CA GLY A 92 12.97 9.83 -24.56
C GLY A 92 12.14 9.39 -23.36
N LEU A 93 10.97 10.01 -23.18
CA LEU A 93 10.05 9.67 -22.11
C LEU A 93 9.51 8.28 -22.40
N ASP A 94 10.12 7.27 -21.77
CA ASP A 94 9.51 5.95 -21.60
C ASP A 94 8.13 6.17 -20.98
N HIS A 95 7.10 6.14 -21.82
CA HIS A 95 5.72 6.12 -21.37
C HIS A 95 5.36 4.68 -21.06
N VAL A 96 4.78 4.46 -19.87
CA VAL A 96 4.14 3.18 -19.57
C VAL A 96 2.70 3.33 -20.01
N GLU A 97 2.32 2.52 -21.00
CA GLU A 97 0.93 2.34 -21.35
C GLU A 97 0.26 1.52 -20.25
N ILE A 98 -0.43 2.19 -19.33
CA ILE A 98 -1.12 1.52 -18.23
C ILE A 98 -2.35 0.77 -18.76
N HIS A 99 -2.98 1.31 -19.82
CA HIS A 99 -3.94 0.71 -20.75
C HIS A 99 -4.13 1.67 -21.94
N LYS A 100 -4.75 1.19 -23.05
CA LYS A 100 -5.05 1.83 -24.36
C LYS A 100 -5.44 3.33 -24.43
N LYS A 101 -5.63 4.03 -23.32
CA LYS A 101 -6.05 5.45 -23.27
C LYS A 101 -5.40 6.28 -22.15
N LEU A 102 -4.43 5.76 -21.39
CA LEU A 102 -3.75 6.53 -20.35
C LEU A 102 -2.22 6.34 -20.47
N ASN A 103 -1.57 7.39 -20.98
CA ASN A 103 -0.12 7.49 -20.99
C ASN A 103 0.32 8.23 -19.73
N MET A 104 1.09 7.53 -18.90
CA MET A 104 1.77 8.13 -17.75
C MET A 104 3.26 7.89 -17.89
N ALA A 105 4.07 8.87 -17.49
CA ALA A 105 5.51 8.69 -17.44
C ALA A 105 5.87 7.51 -16.51
N LYS A 106 6.78 6.65 -16.96
CA LYS A 106 7.24 5.47 -16.22
C LYS A 106 7.71 5.82 -14.82
N ASP A 107 8.40 6.93 -14.67
CA ASP A 107 8.90 7.40 -13.38
C ASP A 107 7.77 7.75 -12.42
N THR A 108 6.69 8.36 -12.91
CA THR A 108 5.49 8.66 -12.11
C THR A 108 4.77 7.39 -11.69
N PHE A 109 4.64 6.42 -12.59
CA PHE A 109 4.07 5.12 -12.25
C PHE A 109 4.92 4.36 -11.22
N GLN A 110 6.23 4.34 -11.40
CA GLN A 110 7.16 3.72 -10.46
C GLN A 110 7.28 4.48 -9.14
N ALA A 111 6.99 5.78 -9.12
CA ALA A 111 6.89 6.59 -7.91
C ALA A 111 5.64 6.25 -7.08
N CYS A 112 4.54 5.84 -7.73
CA CYS A 112 3.32 5.43 -7.04
C CYS A 112 3.59 4.19 -6.17
N GLY A 113 3.44 4.34 -4.85
CA GLY A 113 3.73 3.29 -3.88
C GLY A 113 5.24 3.08 -3.57
N ARG A 114 6.13 4.03 -3.90
CA ARG A 114 7.50 4.04 -3.33
C ARG A 114 7.39 4.19 -1.82
N GLY A 115 7.97 3.25 -1.08
CA GLY A 115 7.87 3.14 0.39
C GLY A 115 7.22 1.84 0.88
N GLY A 116 6.54 1.10 0.00
CA GLY A 116 6.17 -0.30 0.24
C GLY A 116 5.02 -0.55 1.21
N THR A 117 3.96 -1.17 0.67
CA THR A 117 3.15 -2.31 1.17
C THR A 117 1.64 -2.12 1.27
N SER A 118 1.10 -0.90 1.23
CA SER A 118 -0.36 -0.75 1.22
C SER A 118 -0.91 -0.44 -0.17
N TRP A 119 -1.87 -1.26 -0.60
CA TRP A 119 -2.72 -0.97 -1.76
C TRP A 119 -3.38 0.42 -1.65
N SER A 120 -3.63 0.88 -0.40
CA SER A 120 -4.23 2.17 -0.10
C SER A 120 -3.31 3.37 -0.38
N ALA A 121 -1.99 3.23 -0.26
CA ALA A 121 -1.07 4.31 -0.64
C ALA A 121 -0.99 4.40 -2.18
N MET A 122 -0.80 3.26 -2.84
CA MET A 122 -0.69 3.22 -4.30
C MET A 122 -1.94 3.77 -4.99
N ILE A 123 -3.13 3.44 -4.50
CA ILE A 123 -4.38 3.93 -5.10
C ILE A 123 -4.54 5.44 -4.98
N LYS A 124 -4.08 6.04 -3.87
CA LYS A 124 -4.10 7.49 -3.67
C LYS A 124 -3.09 8.19 -4.58
N ASP A 125 -1.88 7.65 -4.69
CA ASP A 125 -0.85 8.19 -5.57
C ASP A 125 -1.30 8.16 -7.03
N LEU A 126 -1.87 7.02 -7.46
CA LEU A 126 -2.45 6.88 -8.81
C LEU A 126 -3.61 7.84 -9.03
N ALA A 127 -4.51 8.02 -8.06
CA ALA A 127 -5.60 8.97 -8.18
C ALA A 127 -5.08 10.41 -8.38
N VAL A 128 -4.06 10.81 -7.62
CA VAL A 128 -3.42 12.13 -7.77
C VAL A 128 -2.74 12.26 -9.12
N ALA A 129 -2.07 11.22 -9.60
CA ALA A 129 -1.40 11.25 -10.90
C ALA A 129 -2.39 11.31 -12.09
N VAL A 130 -3.54 10.63 -11.98
CA VAL A 130 -4.53 10.52 -13.07
C VAL A 130 -5.49 11.72 -13.12
N PHE A 131 -5.95 12.19 -11.97
CA PHE A 131 -6.96 13.25 -11.88
C PHE A 131 -6.38 14.61 -11.48
N GLY A 132 -5.25 14.62 -10.77
CA GLY A 132 -4.72 15.81 -10.13
C GLY A 132 -5.48 16.17 -8.83
N ARG A 133 -4.82 16.94 -7.97
CA ARG A 133 -5.37 17.34 -6.66
C ARG A 133 -6.61 18.24 -6.79
N SER A 134 -6.63 19.12 -7.79
CA SER A 134 -7.74 20.04 -8.05
C SER A 134 -9.04 19.31 -8.41
N MET A 135 -8.94 18.28 -9.26
CA MET A 135 -10.09 17.48 -9.66
C MET A 135 -10.61 16.64 -8.48
N LEU A 136 -9.72 16.01 -7.71
CA LEU A 136 -10.10 15.25 -6.52
C LEU A 136 -10.77 16.12 -5.43
N ALA A 137 -10.41 17.39 -5.33
CA ALA A 137 -11.07 18.32 -4.40
C ALA A 137 -12.50 18.67 -4.83
N THR A 138 -12.74 18.77 -6.14
CA THR A 138 -14.00 19.27 -6.72
C THR A 138 -14.97 18.18 -7.16
N HIS A 139 -14.48 16.97 -7.43
CA HIS A 139 -15.26 15.83 -7.89
C HIS A 139 -15.45 14.80 -6.77
N SER A 140 -16.40 13.89 -6.96
CA SER A 140 -16.62 12.74 -6.07
C SER A 140 -16.66 11.45 -6.85
N LEU A 141 -16.52 10.31 -6.17
CA LEU A 141 -16.57 9.01 -6.85
C LEU A 141 -17.92 8.71 -7.53
N SER A 142 -19.03 9.21 -6.99
CA SER A 142 -20.38 8.80 -7.44
C SER A 142 -21.31 9.94 -7.86
N GLY A 143 -20.90 11.19 -7.66
CA GLY A 143 -21.79 12.32 -7.91
C GLY A 143 -22.86 12.54 -6.83
N LYS A 144 -22.95 11.67 -5.82
CA LYS A 144 -24.06 11.67 -4.84
C LYS A 144 -23.72 12.52 -3.62
N ILE A 145 -24.70 13.29 -3.16
CA ILE A 145 -24.66 13.96 -1.87
C ILE A 145 -24.80 12.91 -0.76
N GLY A 146 -23.92 12.97 0.25
CA GLY A 146 -24.04 12.14 1.44
C GLY A 146 -25.20 12.59 2.31
N ASN A 147 -25.86 11.65 3.00
CA ASN A 147 -26.99 11.95 3.91
C ASN A 147 -26.65 12.98 5.00
N ALA A 148 -25.37 13.13 5.35
CA ALA A 148 -24.90 14.10 6.34
C ALA A 148 -24.83 15.54 5.81
N ASN A 149 -24.73 15.74 4.50
CA ASN A 149 -24.50 17.06 3.87
C ASN A 149 -25.60 17.39 2.84
N LYS A 150 -26.87 17.20 3.21
CA LYS A 150 -28.02 17.43 2.30
C LYS A 150 -28.11 18.86 1.75
N GLU A 151 -27.53 19.82 2.47
CA GLU A 151 -27.53 21.24 2.10
C GLU A 151 -26.36 21.63 1.17
N SER A 152 -25.37 20.75 0.97
CA SER A 152 -24.24 21.02 0.08
C SER A 152 -24.56 20.65 -1.36
N GLN A 153 -24.01 21.40 -2.31
CA GLN A 153 -24.07 21.02 -3.72
C GLN A 153 -23.35 19.69 -3.98
N ALA A 154 -23.95 18.89 -4.88
CA ALA A 154 -23.39 17.63 -5.33
C ALA A 154 -22.10 17.87 -6.13
N LYS A 155 -20.99 17.26 -5.71
CA LYS A 155 -19.76 17.26 -6.50
C LYS A 155 -19.96 16.37 -7.74
N PRO A 156 -19.57 16.80 -8.96
CA PRO A 156 -19.67 15.96 -10.16
C PRO A 156 -18.90 14.62 -10.01
N PRO A 157 -19.34 13.55 -10.69
CA PRO A 157 -18.66 12.25 -10.63
C PRO A 157 -17.31 12.27 -11.35
N LEU A 158 -16.33 11.53 -10.84
CA LEU A 158 -15.09 11.23 -11.53
C LEU A 158 -15.36 10.38 -12.78
N ASP A 159 -14.48 10.50 -13.79
CA ASP A 159 -14.55 9.69 -15.01
C ASP A 159 -14.49 8.18 -14.65
N PRO A 160 -15.58 7.42 -14.88
CA PRO A 160 -15.66 6.03 -14.47
C PRO A 160 -14.62 5.15 -15.18
N THR A 161 -14.20 5.53 -16.39
CA THR A 161 -13.19 4.81 -17.17
C THR A 161 -11.83 4.88 -16.49
N LYS A 162 -11.44 6.09 -16.04
CA LYS A 162 -10.19 6.31 -15.31
C LYS A 162 -10.21 5.70 -13.92
N VAL A 163 -11.37 5.71 -13.26
CA VAL A 163 -11.55 5.04 -11.96
C VAL A 163 -11.35 3.53 -12.09
N GLU A 164 -11.98 2.87 -13.06
CA GLU A 164 -11.80 1.42 -13.25
C GLU A 164 -10.36 1.06 -13.62
N LEU A 165 -9.71 1.90 -14.42
CA LEU A 165 -8.30 1.70 -14.76
C LEU A 165 -7.39 1.67 -13.52
N ILE A 166 -7.57 2.62 -12.60
CA ILE A 166 -6.80 2.66 -11.35
C ILE A 166 -7.06 1.39 -10.54
N ILE A 167 -8.33 0.97 -10.43
CA ILE A 167 -8.73 -0.23 -9.69
C ILE A 167 -8.08 -1.48 -10.30
N ASP A 168 -8.12 -1.64 -11.62
CA ASP A 168 -7.52 -2.78 -12.32
C ASP A 168 -6.01 -2.83 -12.13
N THR A 169 -5.35 -1.67 -12.21
CA THR A 169 -3.92 -1.52 -12.01
C THR A 169 -3.50 -1.96 -10.60
N VAL A 170 -4.21 -1.49 -9.57
CA VAL A 170 -3.94 -1.86 -8.18
C VAL A 170 -4.32 -3.32 -7.92
N SER A 171 -5.40 -3.83 -8.50
CA SER A 171 -5.83 -5.23 -8.35
C SER A 171 -4.80 -6.21 -8.92
N LYS A 172 -4.18 -5.89 -10.07
CA LYS A 172 -3.10 -6.70 -10.66
C LYS A 172 -1.89 -6.79 -9.73
N LYS A 173 -1.57 -5.71 -9.01
CA LYS A 173 -0.43 -5.67 -8.09
C LYS A 173 -0.77 -6.24 -6.70
N PHE A 174 -2.03 -6.16 -6.28
CA PHE A 174 -2.52 -6.60 -4.97
C PHE A 174 -3.75 -7.53 -5.12
N PRO A 175 -3.56 -8.76 -5.64
CA PRO A 175 -4.67 -9.66 -5.98
C PRO A 175 -5.50 -10.10 -4.77
N ALA A 176 -4.91 -10.09 -3.57
CA ALA A 176 -5.62 -10.42 -2.33
C ALA A 176 -6.58 -9.32 -1.84
N THR A 177 -6.59 -8.13 -2.47
CA THR A 177 -7.43 -6.99 -2.03
C THR A 177 -8.74 -6.95 -2.81
N PRO A 178 -9.91 -7.09 -2.15
CA PRO A 178 -11.19 -6.97 -2.84
C PRO A 178 -11.40 -5.59 -3.46
N ARG A 179 -11.92 -5.54 -4.70
CA ARG A 179 -12.20 -4.30 -5.46
C ARG A 179 -13.04 -3.27 -4.68
N LYS A 180 -13.92 -3.74 -3.78
CA LYS A 180 -14.74 -2.87 -2.92
C LYS A 180 -13.89 -1.97 -2.01
N PHE A 181 -12.77 -2.47 -1.49
CA PHE A 181 -11.84 -1.69 -0.67
C PHE A 181 -11.05 -0.70 -1.50
N LEU A 182 -10.65 -1.10 -2.71
CA LEU A 182 -10.01 -0.21 -3.67
C LEU A 182 -10.93 0.98 -4.02
N ARG A 183 -12.21 0.72 -4.35
CA ARG A 183 -13.19 1.79 -4.56
C ARG A 183 -13.39 2.68 -3.34
N ALA A 184 -13.41 2.10 -2.14
CA ALA A 184 -13.61 2.86 -0.91
C ALA A 184 -12.47 3.87 -0.66
N ALA A 185 -11.24 3.54 -1.05
CA ALA A 185 -10.09 4.45 -0.90
C ALA A 185 -10.07 5.63 -1.88
N LEU A 186 -10.97 5.66 -2.87
CA LEU A 186 -11.16 6.78 -3.81
C LEU A 186 -12.32 7.72 -3.41
N ARG A 187 -13.02 7.44 -2.30
CA ARG A 187 -14.07 8.30 -1.76
C ARG A 187 -13.46 9.40 -0.90
#